data_AF-A0A4P5RJG7-F1
#
_entry.id   AF-A0A4P5RJG7-F1
#
_cell.length_a   1.000
_cell.length_b   1.000
_cell.length_c   1.000
_cell.angle_alpha   90.00
_cell.angle_beta   90.00
_cell.angle_gamma   90.00
#
_symmetry.space_group_name_H-M   'P 1'
#
loop_
_entity.id
_entity.type
_entity.pdbx_description
1 polymer ?
#
loop_
_entity_poly.entity_id
_entity_poly.type
_entity_poly.pdbx_seq_one_letter_code
_entity_poly.pdbx_strand_id
1 'polypeptide(L)'
;MKIRFPLLTFASIFGVIAFTWPLYFSSQSIPGISQSFLNPTSAKWFALVIAAAAIALVAIEINRGLLDSKSVALLGVLTALVAALRLIGAGAIGVEPIWFLIILTARVFGTRFGFSLGALSLGLSALLTGGIGPWLPFQMIAAAWIGAGAGLLPKRFRGKSELTALVLYAIFAAAFFGVAMDLQLWPWVAGSDSQLSFIPGGEVSANLHRFLVFHFATAMAWDIPRAIFTSALIIVTAKPVLGSLRRANLKLNPISRAMAQTVAS
;
A
#
# COMPACT_ATOMS: atom_id res chain seq x y z
N MET A 1 -10.31 -23.14 -7.19
CA MET A 1 -9.25 -22.35 -7.85
C MET A 1 -8.19 -21.99 -6.81
N LYS A 2 -7.12 -22.80 -6.70
CA LYS A 2 -6.04 -22.60 -5.71
C LYS A 2 -5.28 -21.33 -6.07
N ILE A 3 -5.46 -20.27 -5.29
CA ILE A 3 -4.74 -19.02 -5.53
C ILE A 3 -3.29 -19.23 -5.07
N ARG A 4 -2.37 -19.33 -6.03
CA ARG A 4 -0.93 -19.31 -5.72
C ARG A 4 -0.55 -17.88 -5.36
N PHE A 5 -0.41 -17.61 -4.06
CA PHE A 5 -0.04 -16.33 -3.45
C PHE A 5 1.43 -16.22 -2.98
N PRO A 6 2.38 -17.10 -3.32
CA PRO A 6 3.63 -17.21 -2.55
C PRO A 6 4.40 -15.89 -2.48
N LEU A 7 4.36 -15.10 -3.55
CA LEU A 7 5.10 -13.84 -3.65
C LEU A 7 4.41 -12.69 -2.90
N LEU A 8 3.09 -12.56 -3.02
CA LEU A 8 2.27 -11.62 -2.22
C LEU A 8 2.36 -11.92 -0.73
N THR A 9 2.28 -13.20 -0.36
CA THR A 9 2.40 -13.64 1.04
C THR A 9 3.79 -13.34 1.56
N PHE A 10 4.84 -13.64 0.80
CA PHE A 10 6.22 -13.33 1.18
C PHE A 10 6.43 -11.81 1.34
N ALA A 11 6.02 -11.00 0.37
CA ALA A 11 6.09 -9.54 0.45
C ALA A 11 5.31 -9.00 1.66
N SER A 12 4.17 -9.61 1.98
CA SER A 12 3.36 -9.21 3.12
C SER A 12 4.00 -9.61 4.46
N ILE A 13 4.62 -10.79 4.55
CA ILE A 13 5.36 -11.19 5.76
C ILE A 13 6.53 -10.23 6.00
N PHE A 14 7.33 -9.96 4.95
CA PHE A 14 8.42 -8.99 5.03
C PHE A 14 7.91 -7.59 5.37
N GLY A 15 6.81 -7.16 4.77
CA GLY A 15 6.16 -5.88 5.07
C GLY A 15 5.72 -5.78 6.52
N VAL A 16 5.07 -6.82 7.07
CA VAL A 16 4.65 -6.83 8.47
C VAL A 16 5.87 -6.71 9.38
N ILE A 17 6.90 -7.55 9.17
CA ILE A 17 8.16 -7.48 9.93
C ILE A 17 8.80 -6.09 9.80
N ALA A 18 8.75 -5.50 8.61
CA ALA A 18 9.28 -4.17 8.36
C ALA A 18 8.51 -3.08 9.12
N PHE A 19 7.18 -3.13 9.18
CA PHE A 19 6.38 -2.12 9.86
C PHE A 19 6.40 -2.27 11.38
N THR A 20 6.38 -3.51 11.89
CA THR A 20 6.27 -3.78 13.33
C THR A 20 7.60 -3.85 14.05
N TRP A 21 8.73 -3.65 13.34
CA TRP A 21 10.08 -3.67 13.92
C TRP A 21 10.23 -2.90 15.24
N PRO A 22 9.61 -1.72 15.45
CA PRO A 22 9.81 -0.98 16.69
C PRO A 22 9.23 -1.73 17.88
N LEU A 23 8.19 -2.53 17.70
CA LEU A 23 7.47 -3.15 18.82
C LEU A 23 8.27 -4.26 19.52
N TYR A 24 9.23 -4.89 18.84
CA TYR A 24 9.95 -6.06 19.37
C TYR A 24 11.48 -5.97 19.28
N PHE A 25 12.06 -4.98 18.59
CA PHE A 25 13.52 -4.83 18.58
C PHE A 25 14.02 -4.21 19.89
N SER A 26 14.68 -5.02 20.71
CA SER A 26 15.50 -4.57 21.84
C SER A 26 16.94 -4.33 21.39
N SER A 27 17.63 -3.38 22.00
CA SER A 27 19.08 -3.18 21.82
C SER A 27 19.93 -4.38 22.27
N GLN A 28 19.31 -5.42 22.85
CA GLN A 28 19.95 -6.58 23.47
C GLN A 28 19.71 -7.92 22.74
N SER A 29 18.84 -7.97 21.72
CA SER A 29 18.25 -9.25 21.26
C SER A 29 19.07 -10.08 20.25
N ILE A 30 20.25 -9.66 19.80
CA ILE A 30 21.06 -10.48 18.87
C ILE A 30 22.56 -10.42 19.22
N PRO A 31 23.17 -11.51 19.74
CA PRO A 31 24.62 -11.57 19.98
C PRO A 31 25.39 -11.39 18.66
N GLY A 32 26.26 -10.37 18.58
CA GLY A 32 27.06 -10.05 17.39
C GLY A 32 26.50 -8.93 16.50
N ILE A 33 25.24 -8.51 16.71
CA ILE A 33 24.65 -7.33 16.09
C ILE A 33 24.83 -6.19 17.10
N SER A 34 25.91 -5.43 16.94
CA SER A 34 26.24 -4.29 17.80
C SER A 34 25.09 -3.25 17.81
N GLN A 35 25.00 -2.46 18.89
CA GLN A 35 24.04 -1.35 19.08
C GLN A 35 23.98 -0.37 17.88
N SER A 36 24.96 -0.47 16.97
CA SER A 36 24.99 0.06 15.62
C SER A 36 23.68 -0.07 14.83
N PHE A 37 22.88 -1.14 14.95
CA PHE A 37 21.63 -1.28 14.16
C PHE A 37 20.52 -0.31 14.54
N LEU A 38 20.53 0.22 15.77
CA LEU A 38 19.59 1.24 16.25
C LEU A 38 20.11 2.66 16.02
N ASN A 39 21.33 2.80 15.47
CA ASN A 39 21.82 4.11 15.05
C ASN A 39 21.01 4.57 13.81
N PRO A 40 20.60 5.84 13.71
CA PRO A 40 19.75 6.34 12.61
C PRO A 40 20.28 6.05 11.21
N THR A 41 21.58 5.80 11.08
CA THR A 41 22.26 5.42 9.84
C THR A 41 21.99 3.96 9.43
N SER A 42 21.90 3.03 10.38
CA SER A 42 21.81 1.59 10.11
C SER A 42 20.40 1.11 9.85
N ALA A 43 19.41 1.73 10.50
CA ALA A 43 18.01 1.50 10.17
C ALA A 43 17.61 2.05 8.79
N LYS A 44 18.27 3.12 8.31
CA LYS A 44 18.15 3.56 6.91
C LYS A 44 18.62 2.49 5.94
N TRP A 45 19.71 1.79 6.23
CA TRP A 45 20.16 0.64 5.43
C TRP A 45 19.17 -0.51 5.46
N PHE A 46 18.57 -0.82 6.61
CA PHE A 46 17.52 -1.84 6.72
C PHE A 46 16.28 -1.49 5.88
N ALA A 47 15.80 -0.25 5.97
CA ALA A 47 14.71 0.26 5.13
C ALA A 47 15.03 0.19 3.63
N LEU A 48 16.27 0.51 3.23
CA LEU A 48 16.73 0.42 1.83
C LEU A 48 16.84 -1.02 1.32
N VAL A 49 17.27 -1.97 2.15
CA VAL A 49 17.28 -3.39 1.77
C VAL A 49 15.85 -3.91 1.55
N ILE A 50 14.91 -3.50 2.41
CA ILE A 50 13.49 -3.82 2.26
C ILE A 50 12.89 -3.15 1.02
N ALA A 51 13.31 -1.91 0.70
CA ALA A 51 13.04 -1.23 -0.57
C ALA A 51 13.39 -2.10 -1.77
N ALA A 52 14.66 -2.50 -1.82
CA ALA A 52 15.22 -3.25 -2.92
C ALA A 52 14.51 -4.61 -3.06
N ALA A 53 14.21 -5.28 -1.95
CA ALA A 53 13.45 -6.51 -1.94
C ALA A 53 12.02 -6.34 -2.48
N ALA A 54 11.30 -5.29 -2.05
CA ALA A 54 9.95 -5.00 -2.52
C ALA A 54 9.91 -4.68 -4.02
N ILE A 55 10.86 -3.86 -4.51
CA ILE A 55 11.00 -3.53 -5.93
C ILE A 55 11.36 -4.77 -6.74
N ALA A 56 12.33 -5.56 -6.29
CA ALA A 56 12.75 -6.79 -6.95
C ALA A 56 11.58 -7.80 -7.04
N LEU A 57 10.75 -7.85 -6.00
CA LEU A 57 9.59 -8.73 -5.94
C LEU A 57 8.53 -8.36 -6.98
N VAL A 58 8.22 -7.07 -7.14
CA VAL A 58 7.35 -6.56 -8.20
C VAL A 58 7.95 -6.83 -9.59
N ALA A 59 9.26 -6.62 -9.76
CA ALA A 59 9.96 -6.91 -11.01
C ALA A 59 9.90 -8.40 -11.38
N ILE A 60 10.01 -9.30 -10.38
CA ILE A 60 9.86 -10.74 -10.58
C ILE A 60 8.43 -11.13 -10.95
N GLU A 61 7.40 -10.47 -10.39
CA GLU A 61 6.00 -10.70 -10.80
C GLU A 61 5.77 -10.39 -12.29
N ILE A 62 6.34 -9.28 -12.75
CA ILE A 62 6.24 -8.85 -14.15
C ILE A 62 6.98 -9.83 -15.07
N ASN A 63 8.20 -10.23 -14.70
CA ASN A 63 9.03 -11.13 -15.52
C ASN A 63 8.52 -12.57 -15.60
N ARG A 64 7.74 -13.06 -14.63
CA ARG A 64 7.21 -14.44 -14.63
C ARG A 64 5.98 -14.66 -15.52
N GLY A 65 5.57 -13.67 -16.32
CA GLY A 65 4.44 -13.81 -17.25
C GLY A 65 3.09 -14.06 -16.56
N LEU A 66 2.97 -13.67 -15.29
CA LEU A 66 1.74 -13.85 -14.50
C LEU A 66 0.62 -12.88 -14.90
N LEU A 67 0.94 -11.87 -15.73
CA LEU A 67 0.04 -10.89 -16.29
C LEU A 67 0.03 -11.00 -17.82
N ASP A 68 -1.16 -11.10 -18.40
CA ASP A 68 -1.36 -11.01 -19.85
C ASP A 68 -0.86 -9.65 -20.37
N SER A 69 -0.29 -9.59 -21.58
CA SER A 69 0.32 -8.39 -22.15
C SER A 69 -0.61 -7.18 -22.14
N LYS A 70 -1.92 -7.40 -22.34
CA LYS A 70 -2.94 -6.33 -22.25
C LYS A 70 -3.16 -5.84 -20.82
N SER A 71 -3.09 -6.74 -19.84
CA SER A 71 -3.18 -6.39 -18.42
C SER A 71 -1.94 -5.62 -17.98
N VAL A 72 -0.75 -5.96 -18.49
CA VAL A 72 0.49 -5.19 -18.26
C VAL A 72 0.38 -3.79 -18.84
N ALA A 73 -0.10 -3.66 -20.08
CA ALA A 73 -0.30 -2.36 -20.70
C ALA A 73 -1.28 -1.48 -19.90
N LEU A 74 -2.41 -2.04 -19.47
CA LEU A 74 -3.38 -1.32 -18.65
C LEU A 74 -2.83 -0.95 -17.27
N LEU A 75 -2.05 -1.85 -16.65
CA LEU A 75 -1.37 -1.58 -15.39
C LEU A 75 -0.40 -0.39 -15.55
N GLY A 76 0.35 -0.31 -16.65
CA GLY A 76 1.24 0.82 -16.96
C GLY A 76 0.47 2.13 -17.07
N VAL A 77 -0.63 2.17 -17.84
CA VAL A 77 -1.45 3.37 -18.00
C VAL A 77 -2.05 3.83 -16.67
N LEU A 78 -2.62 2.90 -15.89
CA LEU A 78 -3.22 3.23 -14.59
C LEU A 78 -2.15 3.64 -13.57
N THR A 79 -0.96 3.01 -13.61
CA THR A 79 0.19 3.40 -12.80
C THR A 79 0.60 4.84 -13.10
N ALA A 80 0.70 5.22 -14.37
CA ALA A 80 1.02 6.58 -14.78
C ALA A 80 -0.05 7.59 -14.34
N LEU A 81 -1.33 7.26 -14.49
CA LEU A 81 -2.44 8.11 -14.03
C LEU A 81 -2.42 8.32 -12.52
N VAL A 82 -2.24 7.25 -11.73
CA VAL A 82 -2.14 7.36 -10.26
C VAL A 82 -0.89 8.16 -9.88
N ALA A 83 0.24 7.94 -10.54
CA ALA A 83 1.46 8.69 -10.28
C ALA A 83 1.27 10.20 -10.56
N ALA A 84 0.58 10.56 -11.64
CA ALA A 84 0.25 11.94 -11.96
C ALA A 84 -0.72 12.57 -10.94
N LEU A 85 -1.75 11.83 -10.49
CA LEU A 85 -2.65 12.30 -9.44
C LEU A 85 -1.90 12.64 -8.15
N ARG A 86 -0.83 11.91 -7.84
CA ARG A 86 0.00 12.19 -6.66
C ARG A 86 0.62 13.58 -6.69
N LEU A 87 1.00 14.10 -7.86
CA LEU A 87 1.56 15.44 -8.00
C LEU A 87 0.53 16.51 -7.63
N ILE A 88 -0.75 16.29 -7.92
CA ILE A 88 -1.84 17.23 -7.63
C ILE A 88 -2.08 17.34 -6.12
N GLY A 89 -1.89 16.24 -5.38
CA GLY A 89 -2.06 16.19 -3.92
C GLY A 89 -0.80 16.50 -3.11
N ALA A 90 0.36 16.66 -3.75
CA ALA A 90 1.62 16.81 -3.06
C ALA A 90 1.65 18.11 -2.21
N GLY A 91 1.91 17.98 -0.92
CA GLY A 91 2.05 19.11 0.01
C GLY A 91 0.74 19.60 0.65
N ALA A 92 -0.42 19.08 0.23
CA ALA A 92 -1.70 19.39 0.85
C ALA A 92 -2.05 18.36 1.93
N ILE A 93 -2.31 18.83 3.15
CA ILE A 93 -2.55 17.97 4.32
C ILE A 93 -3.75 17.05 4.06
N GLY A 94 -3.47 15.75 3.92
CA GLY A 94 -4.47 14.70 3.69
C GLY A 94 -5.21 14.76 2.35
N VAL A 95 -4.81 15.60 1.39
CA VAL A 95 -5.43 15.66 0.06
C VAL A 95 -4.67 14.74 -0.89
N GLU A 96 -5.02 13.45 -0.88
CA GLU A 96 -4.28 12.42 -1.62
C GLU A 96 -5.21 11.70 -2.62
N PRO A 97 -5.38 12.21 -3.86
CA PRO A 97 -6.32 11.66 -4.84
C PRO A 97 -5.88 10.30 -5.40
N ILE A 98 -4.71 9.78 -5.02
CA ILE A 98 -4.25 8.47 -5.49
C ILE A 98 -5.14 7.33 -5.01
N TRP A 99 -5.69 7.45 -3.79
CA TRP A 99 -6.36 6.34 -3.10
C TRP A 99 -7.65 5.91 -3.76
N PHE A 100 -8.50 6.85 -4.19
CA PHE A 100 -9.77 6.50 -4.82
C PHE A 100 -9.53 5.69 -6.10
N LEU A 101 -8.54 6.08 -6.91
CA LEU A 101 -8.28 5.41 -8.18
C LEU A 101 -7.67 4.01 -7.96
N ILE A 102 -6.76 3.86 -6.99
CA ILE A 102 -6.23 2.54 -6.59
C ILE A 102 -7.38 1.63 -6.14
N ILE A 103 -8.24 2.10 -5.23
CA ILE A 103 -9.36 1.34 -4.66
C ILE A 103 -10.36 0.92 -5.75
N LEU A 104 -10.82 1.85 -6.59
CA LEU A 104 -11.79 1.57 -7.65
C LEU A 104 -11.22 0.62 -8.72
N THR A 105 -9.93 0.76 -9.03
CA THR A 105 -9.24 -0.11 -9.99
C THR A 105 -9.10 -1.52 -9.44
N ALA A 106 -8.60 -1.66 -8.22
CA ALA A 106 -8.47 -2.94 -7.56
C ALA A 106 -9.81 -3.66 -7.40
N ARG A 107 -10.87 -2.91 -7.09
CA ARG A 107 -12.24 -3.44 -7.03
C ARG A 107 -12.67 -4.17 -8.31
N VAL A 108 -12.21 -3.70 -9.47
CA VAL A 108 -12.57 -4.25 -10.79
C VAL A 108 -11.63 -5.37 -11.23
N PHE A 109 -10.32 -5.16 -11.14
CA PHE A 109 -9.30 -6.08 -11.66
C PHE A 109 -8.81 -7.11 -10.63
N GLY A 110 -9.15 -6.94 -9.36
CA GLY A 110 -8.89 -7.89 -8.27
C GLY A 110 -7.56 -7.66 -7.53
N THR A 111 -7.34 -8.49 -6.51
CA THR A 111 -6.26 -8.36 -5.53
C THR A 111 -4.86 -8.23 -6.13
N ARG A 112 -4.51 -9.07 -7.11
CA ARG A 112 -3.15 -9.04 -7.71
C ARG A 112 -2.90 -7.74 -8.45
N PHE A 113 -3.84 -7.34 -9.32
CA PHE A 113 -3.74 -6.09 -10.06
C PHE A 113 -3.68 -4.89 -9.10
N GLY A 114 -4.51 -4.89 -8.06
CA GLY A 114 -4.52 -3.86 -7.03
C GLY A 114 -3.19 -3.75 -6.28
N PHE A 115 -2.58 -4.88 -5.92
CA PHE A 115 -1.28 -4.90 -5.26
C PHE A 115 -0.18 -4.30 -6.14
N SER A 116 -0.06 -4.79 -7.38
CA SER A 116 0.95 -4.29 -8.31
C SER A 116 0.73 -2.80 -8.63
N LEU A 117 -0.52 -2.37 -8.81
CA LEU A 117 -0.85 -0.96 -9.06
C LEU A 117 -0.44 -0.06 -7.88
N GLY A 118 -0.73 -0.48 -6.64
CA GLY A 118 -0.33 0.24 -5.44
C GLY A 118 1.18 0.40 -5.34
N ALA A 119 1.93 -0.70 -5.48
CA ALA A 119 3.40 -0.65 -5.42
C ALA A 119 3.99 0.21 -6.55
N LEU A 120 3.61 -0.06 -7.80
CA LEU A 120 4.18 0.60 -8.97
C LEU A 120 3.87 2.09 -9.02
N SER A 121 2.67 2.51 -8.64
CA SER A 121 2.28 3.92 -8.73
C SER A 121 3.02 4.79 -7.71
N LEU A 122 3.21 4.28 -6.50
CA LEU A 122 4.00 4.95 -5.46
C LEU A 122 5.49 4.98 -5.84
N GLY A 123 6.02 3.90 -6.41
CA GLY A 123 7.40 3.86 -6.93
C GLY A 123 7.62 4.83 -8.10
N LEU A 124 6.76 4.79 -9.12
CA LEU A 124 6.85 5.67 -10.28
C LEU A 124 6.73 7.14 -9.89
N SER A 125 5.76 7.49 -9.03
CA SER A 125 5.61 8.89 -8.61
C SER A 125 6.81 9.41 -7.82
N ALA A 126 7.45 8.57 -7.01
CA ALA A 126 8.68 8.96 -6.32
C ALA A 126 9.85 9.17 -7.30
N LEU A 127 9.97 8.34 -8.34
CA LEU A 127 10.93 8.56 -9.42
C LEU A 127 10.68 9.89 -10.16
N LEU A 128 9.41 10.21 -10.45
CA LEU A 128 9.03 11.44 -11.16
C LEU A 128 9.24 12.71 -10.34
N THR A 129 9.08 12.64 -9.02
CA THR A 129 9.14 13.80 -8.11
C THR A 129 10.49 13.93 -7.40
N GLY A 130 11.41 12.98 -7.60
CA GLY A 130 12.64 12.87 -6.81
C GLY A 130 12.41 12.49 -5.35
N GLY A 131 11.19 12.07 -4.98
CA GLY A 131 10.78 11.70 -3.61
C GLY A 131 11.31 10.35 -3.12
N ILE A 132 12.50 9.96 -3.55
CA ILE A 132 13.15 8.71 -3.15
C ILE A 132 13.71 8.88 -1.74
N GLY A 133 13.20 8.07 -0.79
CA GLY A 133 13.64 8.12 0.59
C GLY A 133 13.33 6.82 1.34
N PRO A 134 13.81 6.67 2.58
CA PRO A 134 13.64 5.46 3.38
C PRO A 134 12.16 5.13 3.68
N TRP A 135 11.25 6.10 3.57
CA TRP A 135 9.80 5.90 3.72
C TRP A 135 9.13 5.28 2.48
N LEU A 136 9.73 5.42 1.29
CA LEU A 136 9.12 5.01 0.02
C LEU A 136 8.73 3.52 -0.01
N PRO A 137 9.55 2.58 0.45
CA PRO A 137 9.22 1.15 0.46
C PRO A 137 7.96 0.84 1.26
N PHE A 138 7.85 1.48 2.42
CA PHE A 138 6.69 1.38 3.29
C PHE A 138 5.44 1.91 2.59
N GLN A 139 5.54 3.07 1.93
CA GLN A 139 4.43 3.61 1.14
C GLN A 139 4.02 2.67 0.00
N MET A 140 4.98 2.08 -0.70
CA MET A 140 4.71 1.11 -1.77
C MET A 140 4.00 -0.13 -1.24
N ILE A 141 4.46 -0.72 -0.13
CA ILE A 141 3.84 -1.90 0.48
C ILE A 141 2.46 -1.56 1.03
N ALA A 142 2.30 -0.45 1.77
CA ALA A 142 1.01 -0.02 2.31
C ALA A 142 -0.01 0.22 1.20
N ALA A 143 0.39 0.90 0.12
CA ALA A 143 -0.47 1.10 -1.05
C ALA A 143 -0.80 -0.21 -1.76
N ALA A 144 0.16 -1.14 -1.85
CA ALA A 144 -0.06 -2.45 -2.41
C ALA A 144 -1.08 -3.26 -1.58
N TRP A 145 -1.01 -3.21 -0.25
CA TRP A 145 -2.01 -3.83 0.62
C TRP A 145 -3.39 -3.18 0.51
N ILE A 146 -3.46 -1.84 0.43
CA ILE A 146 -4.73 -1.13 0.19
C ILE A 146 -5.34 -1.52 -1.16
N GLY A 147 -4.52 -1.65 -2.21
CA GLY A 147 -4.99 -2.18 -3.49
C GLY A 147 -5.44 -3.64 -3.37
N ALA A 148 -4.66 -4.49 -2.73
CA ALA A 148 -4.99 -5.91 -2.55
C ALA A 148 -6.33 -6.11 -1.81
N GLY A 149 -6.53 -5.39 -0.70
CA GLY A 149 -7.74 -5.47 0.11
C GLY A 149 -9.00 -5.00 -0.62
N ALA A 150 -8.90 -3.94 -1.42
CA ALA A 150 -10.03 -3.47 -2.24
C ALA A 150 -10.47 -4.53 -3.26
N GLY A 151 -9.50 -5.27 -3.79
CA GLY A 151 -9.74 -6.41 -4.69
C GLY A 151 -10.40 -7.61 -4.04
N LEU A 152 -10.31 -7.75 -2.71
CA LEU A 152 -10.96 -8.81 -1.92
C LEU A 152 -12.43 -8.52 -1.60
N LEU A 153 -12.90 -7.27 -1.80
CA LEU A 153 -14.30 -6.92 -1.54
C LEU A 153 -15.26 -7.87 -2.28
N PRO A 154 -16.37 -8.32 -1.68
CA PRO A 154 -17.28 -9.27 -2.31
C PRO A 154 -17.81 -8.79 -3.66
N LYS A 155 -17.56 -9.53 -4.75
CA LYS A 155 -17.98 -9.17 -6.12
C LYS A 155 -19.52 -9.12 -6.29
N ARG A 156 -20.26 -9.72 -5.36
CA ARG A 156 -21.73 -9.68 -5.27
C ARG A 156 -22.28 -8.29 -4.96
N PHE A 157 -21.52 -7.44 -4.29
CA PHE A 157 -21.96 -6.07 -4.02
C PHE A 157 -22.02 -5.26 -5.32
N ARG A 158 -23.17 -4.63 -5.60
CA ARG A 158 -23.44 -3.79 -6.77
C ARG A 158 -24.30 -2.60 -6.39
N GLY A 159 -24.25 -1.54 -7.21
CA GLY A 159 -25.06 -0.34 -6.99
C GLY A 159 -24.74 0.32 -5.65
N LYS A 160 -25.77 0.61 -4.84
CA LYS A 160 -25.61 1.29 -3.55
C LYS A 160 -24.76 0.49 -2.55
N SER A 161 -24.94 -0.83 -2.46
CA SER A 161 -24.19 -1.65 -1.50
C SER A 161 -22.69 -1.68 -1.82
N GLU A 162 -22.35 -1.61 -3.10
CA GLU A 162 -20.96 -1.50 -3.54
C GLU A 162 -20.35 -0.15 -3.20
N LEU A 163 -21.09 0.93 -3.43
CA LEU A 163 -20.65 2.27 -3.06
C LEU A 163 -20.41 2.37 -1.56
N THR A 164 -21.33 1.88 -0.72
CA THR A 164 -21.16 1.84 0.73
C THR A 164 -19.93 1.04 1.14
N ALA A 165 -19.74 -0.15 0.57
CA ALA A 165 -18.57 -0.97 0.87
C ALA A 165 -17.25 -0.27 0.47
N LEU A 166 -17.23 0.43 -0.66
CA LEU A 166 -16.07 1.18 -1.13
C LEU A 166 -15.75 2.39 -0.25
N VAL A 167 -16.77 3.12 0.21
CA VAL A 167 -16.59 4.26 1.12
C VAL A 167 -16.08 3.78 2.48
N LEU A 168 -16.70 2.76 3.06
CA LEU A 168 -16.22 2.18 4.32
C LEU A 168 -14.78 1.68 4.17
N TYR A 169 -14.49 0.97 3.08
CA TYR A 169 -13.14 0.53 2.78
C TYR A 169 -12.14 1.69 2.68
N ALA A 170 -12.52 2.80 2.04
CA ALA A 170 -11.65 3.96 1.93
C ALA A 170 -11.36 4.63 3.27
N ILE A 171 -12.35 4.71 4.17
CA ILE A 171 -12.14 5.23 5.54
C ILE A 171 -11.12 4.36 6.27
N PHE A 172 -11.32 3.03 6.25
CA PHE A 172 -10.37 2.10 6.88
C PHE A 172 -8.98 2.13 6.22
N ALA A 173 -8.93 2.23 4.89
CA ALA A 173 -7.67 2.31 4.16
C ALA A 173 -6.89 3.60 4.47
N ALA A 174 -7.59 4.73 4.61
CA ALA A 174 -6.98 6.01 4.97
C ALA A 174 -6.36 5.97 6.38
N ALA A 175 -7.10 5.44 7.35
CA ALA A 175 -6.60 5.25 8.72
C ALA A 175 -5.47 4.22 8.77
N PHE A 176 -5.61 3.09 8.06
CA PHE A 176 -4.56 2.08 7.96
C PHE A 176 -3.25 2.65 7.42
N PHE A 177 -3.31 3.46 6.35
CA PHE A 177 -2.12 4.09 5.81
C PHE A 177 -1.44 5.00 6.83
N GLY A 178 -2.22 5.84 7.54
CA GLY A 178 -1.71 6.70 8.61
C GLY A 178 -1.00 5.92 9.70
N VAL A 179 -1.71 4.94 10.29
CA VAL A 179 -1.16 4.06 11.34
C VAL A 179 0.12 3.36 10.87
N ALA A 180 0.12 2.77 9.67
CA ALA A 180 1.28 2.07 9.16
C ALA A 180 2.47 3.01 8.95
N MET A 181 2.24 4.17 8.35
CA MET A 181 3.30 5.14 8.08
C MET A 181 3.85 5.77 9.36
N ASP A 182 3.00 6.03 10.35
CA ASP A 182 3.42 6.53 11.65
C ASP A 182 4.20 5.49 12.43
N LEU A 183 3.81 4.21 12.36
CA LEU A 183 4.49 3.16 13.12
C LEU A 183 5.97 3.06 12.75
N GLN A 184 6.30 3.20 11.47
CA GLN A 184 7.70 3.22 11.03
C GLN A 184 8.40 4.58 11.28
N LEU A 185 7.67 5.70 11.28
CA LEU A 185 8.22 7.04 11.56
C LEU A 185 8.45 7.31 13.05
N TRP A 186 7.60 6.79 13.91
CA TRP A 186 7.46 7.14 15.32
C TRP A 186 8.78 7.06 16.11
N PRO A 187 9.60 6.00 15.98
CA PRO A 187 10.90 5.92 16.67
C PRO A 187 11.89 7.02 16.29
N TRP A 188 11.70 7.66 15.13
CA TRP A 188 12.59 8.72 14.63
C TRP A 188 12.15 10.12 15.06
N VAL A 189 10.85 10.33 15.21
CA VAL A 189 10.27 11.68 15.37
C VAL A 189 10.00 12.03 16.83
N ALA A 190 9.64 11.06 17.68
CA ALA A 190 9.25 11.33 19.07
C ALA A 190 10.42 11.75 19.99
N GLY A 191 11.67 11.71 19.53
CA GLY A 191 12.87 12.01 20.34
C GLY A 191 13.08 11.01 21.48
N SER A 192 14.15 11.18 22.27
CA SER A 192 14.52 10.26 23.37
C SER A 192 13.82 10.54 24.71
N ASP A 193 13.21 11.71 24.90
CA ASP A 193 12.91 12.23 26.26
C ASP A 193 11.45 12.66 26.48
N SER A 194 10.49 12.11 25.72
CA SER A 194 9.06 12.39 25.90
C SER A 194 8.28 11.17 26.43
N GLN A 195 7.11 11.43 27.03
CA GLN A 195 6.17 10.36 27.41
C GLN A 195 5.65 9.56 26.20
N LEU A 196 5.80 10.11 24.99
CA LEU A 196 5.40 9.50 23.72
C LEU A 196 6.56 8.76 23.05
N SER A 197 7.78 8.87 23.57
CA SER A 197 8.98 8.30 22.96
C SER A 197 8.96 6.77 23.02
N PHE A 198 9.45 6.17 21.95
CA PHE A 198 9.73 4.73 21.89
C PHE A 198 10.69 4.34 23.03
N ILE A 199 10.41 3.23 23.71
CA ILE A 199 11.30 2.64 24.72
C ILE A 199 12.05 1.46 24.10
N PRO A 200 13.36 1.60 23.80
CA PRO A 200 14.16 0.49 23.26
C PRO A 200 14.19 -0.70 24.24
N GLY A 201 13.74 -1.87 23.78
CA GLY A 201 13.69 -3.08 24.61
C GLY A 201 12.65 -3.06 25.73
N GLY A 202 11.75 -2.07 25.76
CA GLY A 202 10.61 -2.03 26.67
C GLY A 202 9.53 -3.06 26.32
N GLU A 203 8.54 -3.20 27.20
CA GLU A 203 7.41 -4.10 26.99
C GLU A 203 6.61 -3.71 25.73
N VAL A 204 6.19 -4.70 24.94
CA VAL A 204 5.39 -4.51 23.72
C VAL A 204 4.11 -3.71 24.00
N SER A 205 3.44 -3.99 25.12
CA SER A 205 2.19 -3.32 25.50
C SER A 205 2.42 -1.82 25.79
N ALA A 206 3.51 -1.48 26.46
CA ALA A 206 3.89 -0.11 26.77
C ALA A 206 4.22 0.69 25.50
N ASN A 207 4.98 0.09 24.58
CA ASN A 207 5.28 0.71 23.28
C ASN A 207 4.03 0.86 22.41
N LEU A 208 3.12 -0.13 22.42
CA LEU A 208 1.86 -0.04 21.69
C LEU A 208 0.99 1.12 22.22
N HIS A 209 0.89 1.27 23.55
CA HIS A 209 0.15 2.39 24.14
C HIS A 209 0.75 3.75 23.74
N ARG A 210 2.06 3.91 23.86
CA ARG A 210 2.76 5.14 23.48
C ARG A 210 2.60 5.48 22.00
N PHE A 211 2.69 4.47 21.14
CA PHE A 211 2.44 4.63 19.71
C PHE A 211 1.02 5.12 19.42
N LEU A 212 0.01 4.51 20.06
CA LEU A 212 -1.38 4.92 19.86
C LEU A 212 -1.60 6.38 20.29
N VAL A 213 -1.10 6.77 21.46
CA VAL A 213 -1.20 8.16 21.93
C VAL A 213 -0.47 9.11 20.97
N PHE A 214 0.73 8.75 20.52
CA PHE A 214 1.48 9.51 19.52
C PHE A 214 0.66 9.71 18.23
N HIS A 215 0.18 8.62 17.63
CA HIS A 215 -0.56 8.65 16.37
C HIS A 215 -1.81 9.54 16.45
N PHE A 216 -2.64 9.36 17.49
CA PHE A 216 -3.84 10.18 17.65
C PHE A 216 -3.51 11.65 17.95
N ALA A 217 -2.39 11.94 18.60
CA ALA A 217 -1.97 13.31 18.87
C ALA A 217 -1.41 14.03 17.63
N THR A 218 -0.75 13.31 16.71
CA THR A 218 0.02 13.94 15.61
C THR A 218 -0.58 13.76 14.22
N ALA A 219 -1.34 12.68 13.97
CA ALA A 219 -1.74 12.30 12.61
C ALA A 219 -3.20 12.53 12.26
N MET A 220 -4.06 12.89 13.22
CA MET A 220 -5.49 13.13 12.95
C MET A 220 -5.73 14.24 11.93
N ALA A 221 -4.85 15.25 11.91
CA ALA A 221 -4.88 16.30 10.89
C ALA A 221 -4.64 15.78 9.47
N TRP A 222 -3.98 14.64 9.30
CA TRP A 222 -3.72 13.99 8.01
C TRP A 222 -4.77 12.94 7.67
N ASP A 223 -5.14 12.11 8.65
CA ASP A 223 -5.99 10.93 8.42
C ASP A 223 -7.46 11.30 8.18
N ILE A 224 -7.99 12.26 8.93
CA ILE A 224 -9.38 12.70 8.78
C ILE A 224 -9.59 13.33 7.38
N PRO A 225 -8.78 14.30 6.93
CA PRO A 225 -8.94 14.83 5.57
C PRO A 225 -8.71 13.77 4.48
N ARG A 226 -7.76 12.84 4.64
CA ARG A 226 -7.55 11.73 3.70
C ARG A 226 -8.79 10.86 3.57
N ALA A 227 -9.40 10.48 4.70
CA ALA A 227 -10.60 9.67 4.72
C ALA A 227 -11.78 10.39 4.06
N ILE A 228 -12.00 11.66 4.40
CA ILE A 228 -13.08 12.49 3.83
C ILE A 228 -12.87 12.67 2.32
N PHE A 229 -11.68 13.10 1.91
CA PHE A 229 -11.38 13.42 0.51
C PHE A 229 -11.47 12.19 -0.38
N THR A 230 -10.87 11.06 0.04
CA THR A 230 -10.95 9.80 -0.70
C THR A 230 -12.39 9.31 -0.82
N SER A 231 -13.15 9.37 0.28
CA SER A 231 -14.56 8.95 0.29
C SER A 231 -15.41 9.84 -0.61
N ALA A 232 -15.21 11.16 -0.58
CA ALA A 232 -15.90 12.11 -1.45
C ALA A 232 -15.61 11.84 -2.92
N LEU A 233 -14.34 11.61 -3.30
CA LEU A 233 -13.97 11.23 -4.65
C LEU A 233 -14.63 9.92 -5.07
N ILE A 234 -14.69 8.90 -4.20
CA ILE A 234 -15.40 7.66 -4.49
C ILE A 234 -16.90 7.91 -4.70
N ILE A 235 -17.56 8.67 -3.83
CA ILE A 235 -19.00 8.96 -3.93
C ILE A 235 -19.32 9.62 -5.28
N VAL A 236 -18.52 10.61 -5.68
CA VAL A 236 -18.74 11.38 -6.91
C VAL A 236 -18.38 10.56 -8.16
N THR A 237 -17.30 9.79 -8.12
CA THR A 237 -16.70 9.19 -9.33
C THR A 237 -16.94 7.69 -9.50
N ALA A 238 -17.41 6.97 -8.47
CA ALA A 238 -17.50 5.51 -8.51
C ALA A 238 -18.35 5.02 -9.69
N LYS A 239 -19.51 5.64 -9.96
CA LYS A 239 -20.39 5.20 -11.05
C LYS A 239 -19.71 5.28 -12.43
N PRO A 240 -19.21 6.45 -12.90
CA PRO A 240 -18.56 6.54 -14.20
C PRO A 240 -17.23 5.75 -14.26
N VAL A 241 -16.42 5.80 -13.20
CA VAL A 241 -15.10 5.16 -13.18
C VAL A 241 -15.23 3.63 -13.15
N LEU A 242 -16.05 3.06 -12.27
CA LEU A 242 -16.29 1.61 -12.25
C LEU A 242 -16.93 1.14 -13.57
N GLY A 243 -17.81 1.94 -14.17
CA GLY A 243 -18.37 1.65 -15.49
C GLY A 243 -17.30 1.54 -16.57
N SER A 244 -16.38 2.51 -16.63
CA SER A 244 -15.27 2.51 -17.59
C SER A 244 -14.31 1.34 -17.37
N LEU A 245 -13.87 1.13 -16.12
CA LEU A 245 -12.94 0.06 -15.77
C LEU A 245 -13.52 -1.32 -16.04
N ARG A 246 -14.82 -1.54 -15.77
CA ARG A 246 -15.49 -2.82 -16.07
C ARG A 246 -15.57 -3.07 -17.57
N ARG A 247 -15.86 -2.06 -18.38
CA ARG A 247 -15.83 -2.19 -19.85
C ARG A 247 -14.43 -2.56 -20.34
N ALA A 248 -13.39 -1.95 -19.78
CA ALA A 248 -12.01 -2.33 -20.10
C ALA A 248 -11.73 -3.79 -19.70
N ASN A 249 -12.14 -4.20 -18.49
CA ASN A 249 -11.97 -5.58 -18.01
C ASN A 249 -12.70 -6.62 -18.89
N LEU A 250 -13.88 -6.28 -19.41
CA LEU A 250 -14.60 -7.13 -20.36
C LEU A 250 -13.84 -7.34 -21.67
N LYS A 251 -12.97 -6.40 -22.09
CA LYS A 251 -12.13 -6.54 -23.29
C LYS A 251 -10.83 -7.32 -23.05
N LEU A 252 -10.42 -7.49 -21.79
CA LEU A 252 -9.26 -8.30 -21.41
C LEU A 252 -9.59 -9.80 -21.38
N ASN A 253 -10.80 -10.17 -20.92
CA ASN A 253 -11.23 -11.57 -20.76
C ASN A 253 -11.69 -12.37 -22.01
N PRO A 254 -11.99 -11.83 -23.20
CA PRO A 254 -12.53 -12.65 -24.30
C PRO A 254 -11.48 -13.56 -24.95
N ILE A 255 -10.21 -13.16 -24.97
CA ILE A 255 -9.15 -13.88 -25.71
C ILE A 255 -8.56 -15.02 -24.89
N SER A 256 -8.53 -14.91 -23.56
CA SER A 256 -8.04 -15.98 -22.69
C SER A 256 -8.91 -17.24 -22.73
N ARG A 257 -10.23 -17.10 -22.98
CA ARG A 257 -11.13 -18.24 -23.22
C ARG A 257 -10.99 -18.83 -24.62
N ALA A 258 -10.85 -17.99 -25.66
CA ALA A 258 -10.66 -18.46 -27.03
C ALA A 258 -9.35 -19.24 -27.18
N MET A 259 -8.23 -18.74 -26.63
CA MET A 259 -6.95 -19.45 -26.65
C MET A 259 -6.95 -20.72 -25.78
N ALA A 260 -7.64 -20.72 -24.63
CA ALA A 260 -7.77 -21.92 -23.81
C ALA A 260 -8.62 -23.02 -24.48
N GLN A 261 -9.56 -22.64 -25.36
CA GLN A 261 -10.33 -23.60 -26.17
C GLN A 261 -9.52 -24.14 -27.35
N THR A 262 -8.66 -23.34 -27.98
CA THR A 262 -7.79 -23.77 -29.09
C THR A 262 -6.63 -24.68 -28.66
N VAL A 263 -6.17 -24.59 -27.41
CA VAL A 263 -5.11 -25.48 -26.87
C VAL A 263 -5.68 -26.78 -26.31
N ALA A 264 -6.99 -26.85 -26.09
CA ALA A 264 -7.68 -28.03 -25.57
C ALA A 264 -8.38 -28.87 -26.68
N SER A 265 -8.25 -28.45 -27.95
CA SER A 265 -8.71 -29.14 -29.15
C SER A 265 -7.52 -29.65 -29.96
#